data_AF-A0A7S1K3C0-F1
#
_entry.id   AF-A0A7S1K3C0-F1
#
_cell.length_a   1.000
_cell.length_b   1.000
_cell.length_c   1.000
_cell.angle_alpha   90.00
_cell.angle_beta   90.00
_cell.angle_gamma   90.00
#
_symmetry.space_group_name_H-M   'P 1'
#
loop_
_entity.id
_entity.type
_entity.pdbx_description
1 polymer ?
#
loop_
_entity_poly.entity_id
_entity_poly.type
_entity_poly.pdbx_seq_one_letter_code
_entity_poly.pdbx_strand_id
1 'polypeptide(L)'
;MTPAAILGVLLACGLVHGFDIREERVVFPVPGAAVSAEGEAIEPLEGFVAFDAENELGDKPRPTILIIPDADGLTDFEENRARMLAMLPEGWLAFVAPMYNASAVADIDRPQRRDVMATVFADKEGLISRISAAVSFLETVPTADTSKIVATGYCFGGSIVADLARANVSLA
;
A
#
# COMPACT_ATOMS: atom_id res chain seq x y z
N MET A 1 -23.38 31.26 50.21
CA MET A 1 -22.05 30.61 50.16
C MET A 1 -22.20 29.37 49.30
N THR A 2 -21.67 29.44 48.08
CA THR A 2 -21.68 28.39 47.06
C THR A 2 -20.69 27.27 47.42
N PRO A 3 -21.00 25.98 47.19
CA PRO A 3 -19.98 24.94 47.22
C PRO A 3 -19.19 25.01 45.91
N ALA A 4 -17.87 25.12 46.01
CA ALA A 4 -16.95 25.03 44.89
C ALA A 4 -17.01 23.63 44.27
N ALA A 5 -17.43 23.57 43.00
CA ALA A 5 -17.24 22.39 42.17
C ALA A 5 -15.74 22.25 41.86
N ILE A 6 -15.09 21.27 42.48
CA ILE A 6 -13.77 20.82 42.07
C ILE A 6 -13.98 20.10 40.74
N LEU A 7 -13.62 20.80 39.66
CA LEU A 7 -13.47 20.26 38.33
C LEU A 7 -12.43 19.13 38.39
N GLY A 8 -12.90 17.91 38.56
CA GLY A 8 -12.08 16.72 38.42
C GLY A 8 -11.53 16.68 37.01
N VAL A 9 -10.23 16.91 36.88
CA VAL A 9 -9.49 16.59 35.67
C VAL A 9 -9.70 15.10 35.44
N LEU A 10 -10.58 14.76 34.49
CA LEU A 10 -10.56 13.47 33.83
C LEU A 10 -9.20 13.40 33.14
N LEU A 11 -8.20 12.89 33.86
CA LEU A 11 -7.14 12.11 33.23
C LEU A 11 -7.88 10.96 32.56
N ALA A 12 -8.32 11.17 31.31
CA ALA A 12 -8.51 10.04 30.42
C ALA A 12 -7.14 9.38 30.41
N CYS A 13 -7.05 8.28 31.16
CA CYS A 13 -5.96 7.33 31.12
C CYS A 13 -5.62 7.20 29.65
N GLY A 14 -4.44 7.70 29.25
CA GLY A 14 -3.90 7.37 27.95
C GLY A 14 -3.78 5.86 27.97
N LEU A 15 -4.79 5.17 27.42
CA LEU A 15 -4.61 3.80 27.02
C LEU A 15 -3.44 3.88 26.07
N VAL A 16 -2.31 3.33 26.53
CA VAL A 16 -1.32 2.75 25.65
C VAL A 16 -2.09 1.69 24.88
N HIS A 17 -2.80 2.08 23.82
CA HIS A 17 -3.34 1.12 22.87
C HIS A 17 -2.10 0.47 22.27
N GLY A 18 -1.81 -0.75 22.72
CA GLY A 18 -0.93 -1.61 21.94
C GLY A 18 -1.60 -1.81 20.59
N PHE A 19 -0.88 -1.56 19.52
CA PHE A 19 -1.39 -1.82 18.18
C PHE A 19 -1.55 -3.34 17.98
N ASP A 20 -2.70 -3.78 17.47
CA ASP A 20 -2.90 -5.15 16.99
C ASP A 20 -2.83 -5.15 15.47
N ILE A 21 -1.61 -5.10 14.93
CA ILE A 21 -1.41 -5.06 13.49
C ILE A 21 -1.70 -6.44 12.90
N ARG A 22 -2.82 -6.52 12.19
CA ARG A 22 -3.11 -7.64 11.29
C ARG A 22 -2.40 -7.40 9.97
N GLU A 23 -1.76 -8.45 9.49
CA GLU A 23 -1.01 -8.42 8.25
C GLU A 23 -1.23 -9.69 7.43
N GLU A 24 -1.21 -9.53 6.11
CA GLU A 24 -1.44 -10.62 5.16
C GLU A 24 -0.66 -10.37 3.87
N ARG A 25 -0.01 -11.42 3.36
CA ARG A 25 0.48 -11.44 1.99
C ARG A 25 -0.66 -11.84 1.07
N VAL A 26 -0.89 -11.04 0.04
CA VAL A 26 -2.02 -11.18 -0.88
C VAL A 26 -1.50 -11.40 -2.30
N VAL A 27 -2.27 -12.08 -3.13
CA VAL A 27 -1.97 -12.20 -4.56
C VAL A 27 -3.12 -11.57 -5.33
N PHE A 28 -2.81 -10.62 -6.21
CA PHE A 28 -3.81 -9.96 -7.02
C PHE A 28 -3.51 -10.10 -8.52
N PRO A 29 -4.55 -10.37 -9.34
CA PRO A 29 -4.38 -10.53 -10.77
C PRO A 29 -4.13 -9.17 -11.43
N VAL A 30 -3.21 -9.11 -12.38
CA VAL A 30 -3.08 -7.99 -13.31
C VAL A 30 -3.82 -8.39 -14.59
N PRO A 31 -4.97 -7.78 -14.95
CA PRO A 31 -5.76 -8.22 -16.09
C PRO A 31 -4.96 -8.18 -17.39
N GLY A 32 -5.00 -9.28 -18.17
CA GLY A 32 -4.22 -9.53 -19.39
C GLY A 32 -4.51 -8.64 -20.61
N ALA A 33 -5.14 -7.47 -20.43
CA ALA A 33 -5.00 -6.35 -21.37
C ALA A 33 -3.71 -5.54 -21.10
N ALA A 34 -3.13 -5.70 -19.92
CA ALA A 34 -1.83 -5.20 -19.55
C ALA A 34 -0.78 -6.21 -20.01
N VAL A 35 -0.25 -5.98 -21.21
CA VAL A 35 0.90 -6.69 -21.72
C VAL A 35 2.16 -5.95 -21.29
N SER A 36 3.25 -6.66 -21.00
CA SER A 36 4.56 -6.01 -21.00
C SER A 36 4.82 -5.35 -22.36
N ALA A 37 5.84 -4.50 -22.46
CA ALA A 37 6.26 -3.93 -23.74
C ALA A 37 6.53 -5.00 -24.83
N GLU A 38 6.76 -6.25 -24.44
CA GLU A 38 7.02 -7.41 -25.28
C GLU A 38 5.77 -8.27 -25.61
N GLY A 39 4.58 -7.91 -25.11
CA GLY A 39 3.35 -8.66 -25.40
C GLY A 39 3.08 -9.84 -24.46
N GLU A 40 3.84 -9.99 -23.37
CA GLU A 40 3.65 -11.07 -22.40
C GLU A 40 2.59 -10.70 -21.36
N ALA A 41 1.80 -11.70 -20.94
CA ALA A 41 0.85 -11.54 -19.86
C ALA A 41 1.58 -11.24 -18.56
N ILE A 42 1.20 -10.16 -17.87
CA ILE A 42 1.76 -9.84 -16.56
C ILE A 42 1.29 -10.89 -15.56
N GLU A 43 2.24 -11.56 -14.91
CA GLU A 43 1.95 -12.51 -13.85
C GLU A 43 1.19 -11.85 -12.69
N PRO A 44 0.35 -12.60 -11.95
CA PRO A 44 -0.22 -12.11 -10.69
C PRO A 44 0.88 -11.60 -9.76
N LEU A 45 0.57 -10.52 -9.03
CA LEU A 45 1.53 -9.84 -8.16
C LEU A 45 1.27 -10.18 -6.70
N GLU A 46 2.35 -10.46 -5.96
CA GLU A 46 2.33 -10.65 -4.51
C GLU A 46 2.41 -9.29 -3.80
N GLY A 47 1.35 -8.89 -3.11
CA GLY A 47 1.31 -7.68 -2.28
C GLY A 47 1.33 -7.98 -0.79
N PHE A 48 1.28 -6.92 0.02
CA PHE A 48 1.22 -7.00 1.48
C PHE A 48 0.23 -6.00 2.04
N VAL A 49 -0.71 -6.46 2.85
CA VAL A 49 -1.72 -5.63 3.51
C VAL A 49 -1.44 -5.59 5.01
N ALA A 50 -1.54 -4.42 5.63
CA ALA A 50 -1.49 -4.26 7.08
C ALA A 50 -2.54 -3.25 7.57
N PHE A 51 -3.17 -3.53 8.71
CA PHE A 51 -4.08 -2.60 9.40
C PHE A 51 -4.15 -2.91 10.90
N ASP A 52 -4.47 -1.91 11.73
CA ASP A 52 -4.72 -2.11 13.17
C ASP A 52 -6.16 -2.61 13.40
N ALA A 53 -6.29 -3.83 13.91
CA ALA A 53 -7.58 -4.49 14.10
C ALA A 53 -8.35 -4.06 15.35
N GLU A 54 -7.66 -3.50 16.35
CA GLU A 54 -8.23 -3.14 17.65
C GLU A 54 -8.47 -1.63 17.79
N ASN A 55 -8.35 -0.86 16.71
CA ASN A 55 -8.59 0.57 16.77
C ASN A 55 -10.08 0.96 16.83
N GLU A 56 -10.34 2.25 16.97
CA GLU A 56 -11.69 2.81 17.15
C GLU A 56 -12.66 2.57 15.97
N LEU A 57 -12.17 2.11 14.81
CA LEU A 57 -13.02 1.82 13.65
C LEU A 57 -13.74 0.46 13.77
N GLY A 58 -13.21 -0.50 14.54
CA GLY A 58 -13.73 -1.87 14.58
C GLY A 58 -13.83 -2.49 13.17
N ASP A 59 -15.02 -2.94 12.78
CA ASP A 59 -15.30 -3.58 11.49
C ASP A 59 -15.56 -2.59 10.32
N LYS A 60 -15.46 -1.27 10.55
CA LYS A 60 -15.71 -0.28 9.49
C LYS A 60 -14.59 -0.30 8.43
N PRO A 61 -14.92 -0.05 7.14
CA PRO A 61 -13.92 0.17 6.11
C PRO A 61 -12.96 1.32 6.46
N ARG A 62 -11.69 1.16 6.08
CA ARG A 62 -10.57 2.00 6.50
C ARG A 62 -10.05 2.82 5.32
N PRO A 63 -9.75 4.12 5.48
CA PRO A 63 -9.05 4.85 4.43
C PRO A 63 -7.75 4.12 4.11
N THR A 64 -7.38 4.07 2.83
CA THR A 64 -6.33 3.17 2.35
C THR A 64 -5.12 3.96 1.84
N ILE A 65 -3.93 3.52 2.26
CA ILE A 65 -2.65 3.97 1.74
C ILE A 65 -2.13 2.90 0.78
N LEU A 66 -2.15 3.21 -0.52
CA LEU A 66 -1.47 2.42 -1.54
C LEU A 66 0.02 2.77 -1.54
N ILE A 67 0.86 1.79 -1.23
CA ILE A 67 2.31 1.92 -1.17
C ILE A 67 2.89 1.30 -2.44
N ILE A 68 3.56 2.12 -3.25
CA ILE A 68 4.38 1.64 -4.37
C ILE A 68 5.82 1.44 -3.85
N PRO A 69 6.33 0.19 -3.85
CA PRO A 69 7.66 -0.13 -3.36
C PRO A 69 8.79 0.66 -4.00
N ASP A 70 9.97 0.51 -3.41
CA ASP A 70 11.18 0.89 -4.10
C ASP A 70 11.54 -0.07 -5.24
N ALA A 71 12.77 0.10 -5.71
CA ALA A 71 13.31 -0.55 -6.88
C ALA A 71 13.77 -2.00 -6.62
N ASP A 72 13.69 -2.50 -5.39
CA ASP A 72 13.92 -3.90 -5.04
C ASP A 72 12.59 -4.69 -4.88
N GLY A 73 11.43 -4.01 -4.93
CA GLY A 73 10.11 -4.63 -4.92
C GLY A 73 9.55 -4.83 -3.51
N LEU A 74 8.66 -5.81 -3.31
CA LEU A 74 8.13 -6.12 -1.97
C LEU A 74 9.19 -6.81 -1.12
N THR A 75 9.78 -6.07 -0.17
CA THR A 75 10.76 -6.58 0.79
C THR A 75 10.33 -6.29 2.24
N ASP A 76 11.13 -6.73 3.22
CA ASP A 76 10.92 -6.39 4.64
C ASP A 76 10.86 -4.88 4.87
N PHE A 77 11.52 -4.07 4.04
CA PHE A 77 11.46 -2.62 4.15
C PHE A 77 10.02 -2.13 3.94
N GLU A 78 9.39 -2.50 2.84
CA GLU A 78 8.01 -2.13 2.52
C GLU A 78 7.00 -2.69 3.52
N GLU A 79 7.16 -3.95 3.94
CA GLU A 79 6.27 -4.54 4.96
C GLU A 79 6.32 -3.73 6.26
N ASN A 80 7.52 -3.36 6.71
CA ASN A 80 7.68 -2.54 7.91
C ASN A 80 7.06 -1.15 7.73
N ARG A 81 7.15 -0.57 6.53
CA ARG A 81 6.47 0.71 6.23
C ARG A 81 4.95 0.57 6.27
N ALA A 82 4.40 -0.51 5.73
CA ALA A 82 2.97 -0.78 5.81
C ALA A 82 2.51 -0.93 7.26
N ARG A 83 3.24 -1.69 8.10
CA ARG A 83 2.97 -1.81 9.54
C ARG A 83 2.98 -0.45 10.23
N MET A 84 3.99 0.39 9.96
CA MET A 84 4.08 1.73 10.56
C MET A 84 2.91 2.64 10.14
N LEU A 85 2.50 2.57 8.87
CA LEU A 85 1.40 3.38 8.35
C LEU A 85 0.03 2.89 8.86
N ALA A 86 -0.12 1.59 9.10
CA ALA A 86 -1.29 1.01 9.76
C ALA A 86 -1.49 1.49 11.21
N MET A 87 -0.42 1.92 11.89
CA MET A 87 -0.44 2.47 13.25
C MET A 87 -0.91 3.94 13.33
N LEU A 88 -1.19 4.58 12.19
CA LEU A 88 -1.67 5.96 12.18
C LEU A 88 -3.06 6.06 12.86
N PRO A 89 -3.33 7.13 13.63
CA PRO A 89 -4.49 7.20 14.52
C PRO A 89 -5.84 7.25 13.79
N GLU A 90 -5.88 7.60 12.50
CA GLU A 90 -7.11 7.55 11.69
C GLU A 90 -7.46 6.12 11.24
N GLY A 91 -6.63 5.13 11.56
CA GLY A 91 -6.94 3.72 11.40
C GLY A 91 -6.79 3.19 9.99
N TRP A 92 -5.72 3.61 9.31
CA TRP A 92 -5.46 3.32 7.90
C TRP A 92 -5.22 1.83 7.63
N LEU A 93 -5.66 1.39 6.45
CA LEU A 93 -5.19 0.17 5.82
C LEU A 93 -4.02 0.53 4.90
N ALA A 94 -2.88 -0.11 5.08
CA ALA A 94 -1.73 0.03 4.21
C ALA A 94 -1.65 -1.18 3.27
N PHE A 95 -1.58 -0.93 1.97
CA PHE A 95 -1.43 -1.97 0.96
C PHE A 95 -0.20 -1.69 0.10
N VAL A 96 0.78 -2.59 0.16
CA VAL A 96 1.95 -2.60 -0.72
C VAL A 96 1.60 -3.32 -2.02
N ALA A 97 1.62 -2.57 -3.12
CA ALA A 97 1.39 -3.08 -4.46
C ALA A 97 2.69 -2.97 -5.29
N PRO A 98 3.49 -4.05 -5.40
CA PRO A 98 4.71 -4.02 -6.19
C PRO A 98 4.43 -3.95 -7.69
N MET A 99 5.40 -3.51 -8.47
CA MET A 99 5.30 -3.46 -9.94
C MET A 99 5.79 -4.75 -10.62
N TYR A 100 6.44 -5.63 -9.87
CA TYR A 100 6.88 -6.96 -10.29
C TYR A 100 7.12 -7.82 -9.04
N ASN A 101 7.09 -9.14 -9.16
CA ASN A 101 7.38 -10.04 -8.04
C ASN A 101 8.87 -9.97 -7.69
N ALA A 102 9.21 -9.84 -6.40
CA ALA A 102 10.61 -9.77 -5.95
C ALA A 102 11.43 -11.00 -6.37
N SER A 103 10.79 -12.15 -6.56
CA SER A 103 11.40 -13.37 -7.13
C SER A 103 12.01 -13.16 -8.51
N ALA A 104 11.49 -12.22 -9.32
CA ALA A 104 12.03 -11.89 -10.64
C ALA A 104 13.45 -11.28 -10.58
N VAL A 105 13.87 -10.80 -9.41
CA VAL A 105 15.16 -10.14 -9.21
C VAL A 105 16.02 -10.74 -8.10
N ALA A 106 15.53 -11.78 -7.42
CA ALA A 106 16.17 -12.35 -6.23
C ALA A 106 17.50 -13.07 -6.53
N ASP A 107 17.57 -13.80 -7.64
CA ASP A 107 18.67 -14.73 -7.96
C ASP A 107 19.52 -14.32 -9.18
N ILE A 108 19.44 -13.05 -9.59
CA ILE A 108 20.19 -12.51 -10.75
C ILE A 108 21.26 -11.50 -10.32
N ASP A 109 22.26 -11.29 -11.18
CA ASP A 109 23.33 -10.36 -10.87
C ASP A 109 22.87 -8.89 -10.94
N ARG A 110 23.69 -7.98 -10.39
CA ARG A 110 23.34 -6.55 -10.36
C ARG A 110 23.08 -5.95 -11.75
N PRO A 111 23.89 -6.21 -12.79
CA PRO A 111 23.58 -5.78 -14.15
C PRO A 111 22.22 -6.26 -14.66
N GLN A 112 21.95 -7.57 -14.58
CA GLN A 112 20.69 -8.16 -15.04
C GLN A 112 19.48 -7.59 -14.30
N ARG A 113 19.62 -7.42 -12.97
CA ARG A 113 18.58 -6.79 -12.17
C ARG A 113 18.26 -5.38 -12.65
N ARG A 114 19.27 -4.59 -12.95
CA ARG A 114 19.08 -3.23 -13.49
C ARG A 114 18.35 -3.24 -14.82
N ASP A 115 18.63 -4.21 -15.67
CA ASP A 115 17.97 -4.32 -16.99
C ASP A 115 16.49 -4.69 -16.82
N VAL A 116 16.17 -5.68 -15.98
CA VAL A 116 14.76 -6.05 -15.66
C VAL A 116 13.99 -4.85 -15.11
N MET A 117 14.57 -4.17 -14.12
CA MET A 117 13.96 -2.98 -13.53
C MET A 117 13.76 -1.88 -14.57
N ALA A 118 14.77 -1.61 -15.42
CA ALA A 118 14.68 -0.61 -16.46
C ALA A 118 13.55 -0.91 -17.46
N THR A 119 13.37 -2.17 -17.84
CA THR A 119 12.27 -2.60 -18.72
C THR A 119 10.90 -2.33 -18.07
N VAL A 120 10.68 -2.80 -16.85
CA VAL A 120 9.40 -2.60 -16.13
C VAL A 120 9.11 -1.11 -15.96
N PHE A 121 10.14 -0.32 -15.69
CA PHE A 121 10.01 1.12 -15.42
C PHE A 121 9.87 1.97 -16.67
N ALA A 122 10.28 1.46 -17.84
CA ALA A 122 10.04 2.09 -19.13
C ALA A 122 8.60 1.86 -19.63
N ASP A 123 7.96 0.77 -19.21
CA ASP A 123 6.59 0.39 -19.59
C ASP A 123 5.54 1.15 -18.76
N LYS A 124 5.29 2.41 -19.15
CA LYS A 124 4.33 3.27 -18.45
C LYS A 124 2.90 2.74 -18.47
N GLU A 125 2.48 2.15 -19.59
CA GLU A 125 1.13 1.59 -19.72
C GLU A 125 0.97 0.39 -18.79
N GLY A 126 1.97 -0.51 -18.76
CA GLY A 126 1.99 -1.61 -17.83
C GLY A 126 2.06 -1.18 -16.37
N LEU A 127 2.76 -0.09 -16.03
CA LEU A 127 2.76 0.46 -14.66
C LEU A 127 1.35 0.94 -14.26
N ILE A 128 0.69 1.70 -15.13
CA ILE A 128 -0.69 2.18 -14.90
C ILE A 128 -1.62 0.98 -14.73
N SER A 129 -1.51 -0.03 -15.57
CA SER A 129 -2.35 -1.23 -15.45
C SER A 129 -2.14 -1.99 -14.15
N ARG A 130 -0.90 -2.12 -13.66
CA ARG A 130 -0.59 -2.74 -12.36
C ARG A 130 -1.21 -1.96 -11.20
N ILE A 131 -1.18 -0.64 -11.27
CA ILE A 131 -1.81 0.24 -10.28
C ILE A 131 -3.33 0.12 -10.33
N SER A 132 -3.93 0.13 -11.53
CA SER A 132 -5.36 -0.09 -11.68
C SER A 132 -5.78 -1.45 -11.14
N ALA A 133 -4.98 -2.50 -11.38
CA ALA A 133 -5.21 -3.83 -10.82
C ALA A 133 -5.13 -3.82 -9.28
N ALA A 134 -4.18 -3.10 -8.70
CA ALA A 134 -4.07 -2.92 -7.25
C ALA A 134 -5.30 -2.20 -6.67
N VAL A 135 -5.82 -1.16 -7.34
CA VAL A 135 -7.05 -0.46 -6.93
C VAL A 135 -8.27 -1.39 -7.04
N SER A 136 -8.42 -2.13 -8.14
CA SER A 136 -9.51 -3.11 -8.30
C SER A 136 -9.42 -4.24 -7.27
N PHE A 137 -8.22 -4.65 -6.87
CA PHE A 137 -8.05 -5.60 -5.78
C PHE A 137 -8.60 -5.06 -4.45
N LEU A 138 -8.33 -3.78 -4.13
CA LEU A 138 -8.84 -3.15 -2.92
C LEU A 138 -10.38 -3.13 -2.85
N GLU A 139 -11.08 -3.07 -3.99
CA GLU A 139 -12.55 -3.16 -4.04
C GLU A 139 -13.08 -4.52 -3.54
N THR A 140 -12.22 -5.55 -3.56
CA THR A 140 -12.54 -6.89 -3.05
C THR A 140 -12.18 -7.08 -1.57
N VAL A 141 -11.49 -6.12 -0.96
CA VAL A 141 -11.04 -6.15 0.44
C VAL A 141 -12.07 -5.44 1.33
N PRO A 142 -12.87 -6.16 2.15
CA PRO A 142 -13.97 -5.54 2.91
C PRO A 142 -13.53 -4.49 3.94
N THR A 143 -12.27 -4.57 4.39
CA THR A 143 -11.67 -3.64 5.34
C THR A 143 -11.13 -2.37 4.67
N ALA A 144 -11.12 -2.27 3.33
CA ALA A 144 -10.67 -1.10 2.60
C ALA A 144 -11.84 -0.17 2.23
N ASP A 145 -11.71 1.12 2.53
CA ASP A 145 -12.54 2.20 1.99
C ASP A 145 -11.92 2.70 0.68
N THR A 146 -12.37 2.14 -0.44
CA THR A 146 -11.87 2.50 -1.77
C THR A 146 -12.29 3.89 -2.23
N SER A 147 -13.22 4.55 -1.53
CA SER A 147 -13.53 5.97 -1.80
C SER A 147 -12.45 6.93 -1.29
N LYS A 148 -11.49 6.43 -0.50
CA LYS A 148 -10.43 7.21 0.15
C LYS A 148 -9.09 6.51 0.02
N ILE A 149 -8.59 6.48 -1.21
CA ILE A 149 -7.25 5.97 -1.50
C ILE A 149 -6.28 7.14 -1.64
N VAL A 150 -5.20 7.10 -0.85
CA VAL A 150 -4.01 7.92 -1.06
C VAL A 150 -2.86 7.03 -1.49
N ALA A 151 -1.95 7.55 -2.31
CA ALA A 151 -0.75 6.83 -2.71
C ALA A 151 0.51 7.44 -2.12
N THR A 152 1.46 6.58 -1.76
CA THR A 152 2.83 6.95 -1.42
C THR A 152 3.79 5.98 -2.06
N GLY A 153 5.05 6.37 -2.20
CA GLY A 153 6.05 5.49 -2.78
C GLY A 153 7.46 5.82 -2.35
N TYR A 154 8.32 4.81 -2.42
CA TYR A 154 9.71 4.89 -2.01
C TYR A 154 10.63 4.87 -3.23
N CYS A 155 11.64 5.74 -3.26
CA CYS A 155 12.61 5.84 -4.37
C CYS A 155 11.91 5.88 -5.75
N PHE A 156 11.98 4.80 -6.52
CA PHE A 156 11.31 4.68 -7.81
C PHE A 156 9.79 4.73 -7.69
N GLY A 157 9.19 4.05 -6.70
CA GLY A 157 7.76 4.15 -6.41
C GLY A 157 7.30 5.57 -6.16
N GLY A 158 8.13 6.40 -5.53
CA GLY A 158 7.83 7.83 -5.35
C GLY A 158 7.76 8.60 -6.68
N SER A 159 8.59 8.22 -7.65
CA SER A 159 8.55 8.78 -9.00
C SER A 159 7.28 8.37 -9.74
N ILE A 160 6.86 7.10 -9.60
CA ILE A 160 5.58 6.61 -10.14
C ILE A 160 4.42 7.41 -9.55
N VAL A 161 4.35 7.55 -8.22
CA VAL A 161 3.27 8.31 -7.55
C VAL A 161 3.23 9.76 -8.02
N ALA A 162 4.39 10.40 -8.20
CA ALA A 162 4.46 11.75 -8.74
C ALA A 162 3.94 11.83 -10.19
N ASP A 163 4.22 10.81 -11.02
CA ASP A 163 3.73 10.76 -12.39
C ASP A 163 2.22 10.50 -12.48
N LEU A 164 1.67 9.65 -11.62
CA LEU A 164 0.21 9.46 -11.48
C LEU A 164 -0.49 10.77 -11.13
N ALA A 165 0.07 11.50 -10.15
CA ALA A 165 -0.47 12.79 -9.74
C ALA A 165 -0.45 13.82 -10.88
N ARG A 166 0.64 13.87 -11.67
CA ARG A 166 0.73 14.75 -12.85
C ARG A 166 -0.26 14.38 -13.96
N ALA A 167 -0.50 13.08 -14.11
CA ALA A 167 -1.43 12.55 -15.10
C ALA A 167 -2.91 12.64 -14.66
N ASN A 168 -3.19 13.12 -13.44
CA ASN A 168 -4.53 13.13 -12.83
C ASN A 168 -5.21 11.75 -12.87
N VAL A 169 -4.45 10.68 -12.65
CA VAL A 169 -5.00 9.33 -12.54
C VAL A 169 -5.84 9.26 -11.28
N SER A 170 -7.12 8.89 -11.43
CA SER A 170 -8.00 8.66 -10.28
C SER A 170 -7.63 7.35 -9.60
N LEU A 171 -7.49 7.39 -8.28
CA LEU A 171 -7.32 6.20 -7.44
C LEU A 171 -8.61 5.81 -6.70
N ALA A 172 -9.61 6.68 -6.74
CA ALA A 172 -10.94 6.56 -6.14
C ALA A 172 -11.98 7.22 -7.04
#